data_AF-A0A2P8D158-F1
#
_entry.id   AF-A0A2P8D158-F1
#
_cell.length_a   1.000
_cell.length_b   1.000
_cell.length_c   1.000
_cell.angle_alpha   90.00
_cell.angle_beta   90.00
_cell.angle_gamma   90.00
#
_symmetry.space_group_name_H-M   'P 1'
#
loop_
_entity.id
_entity.type
_entity.pdbx_description
1 polymer ?
#
loop_
_entity_poly.entity_id
_entity_poly.type
_entity_poly.pdbx_seq_one_letter_code
_entity_poly.pdbx_strand_id
1 'polypeptide(L)'
;MTQSAPHAPSVFDKAIRTTSSESLITRYYQGIQLASAELEKKRTGNGFCPPFEYPDLTDDWEQYFSPAGASWEHLDDYGGKRVVLLDLMKNPEVRTTKTTASLLMVARAVHHIRRTGESILIFCPSSGNKAVALRDAVARAIDLGLAAPDELRIATFTPARTTYKFRRNLLTESEELRRLNPILVLDGPQPAAVKELGQEFVRAAQFGGPRTCRVWYTLDIANYKVADACRAFFEYEFGGADPAHRRRLHAHAVSSAYGLLGYQHGLGVLARLGLPIAQPGFLLVQHLATSDMVAHHLSGGAGFEMDIDYQPDPETGLLRQQASPHFPYATWSLGEDLEPTFYTKTPVTSPEMTGLIAAHGGTGIVVSLYECLTRYSLARQMLALSGCELPADPRTLAEWSLVMVLTGMTNAADRALIDQFNEVVVHGSGMYPHHSEHAVSRAQTVEVGCLADMLRAVPGTQEHGRI
;
A
#
# COMPACT_ATOMS: atom_id res chain seq x y z
N MET A 1 -0.62 -48.58 9.36
CA MET A 1 -1.51 -47.42 9.19
C MET A 1 -1.84 -46.87 10.56
N THR A 2 -0.99 -46.00 11.09
CA THR A 2 -1.27 -45.25 12.32
C THR A 2 -1.96 -43.96 11.90
N GLN A 3 -3.28 -43.92 12.07
CA GLN A 3 -4.03 -42.66 12.03
C GLN A 3 -3.49 -41.78 13.15
N SER A 4 -2.75 -40.73 12.78
CA SER A 4 -2.37 -39.68 13.73
C SER A 4 -3.65 -39.05 14.27
N ALA A 5 -3.82 -39.08 15.60
CA ALA A 5 -4.90 -38.37 16.26
C ALA A 5 -4.93 -36.90 15.81
N PRO A 6 -6.13 -36.29 15.65
CA PRO A 6 -6.21 -34.88 15.29
C PRO A 6 -5.51 -34.05 16.37
N HIS A 7 -4.44 -33.35 15.99
CA HIS A 7 -3.78 -32.38 16.86
C HIS A 7 -4.84 -31.37 17.34
N ALA A 8 -4.87 -31.10 18.65
CA ALA A 8 -5.75 -30.07 19.18
C ALA A 8 -5.48 -28.76 18.43
N PRO A 9 -6.53 -28.03 18.00
CA PRO A 9 -6.33 -26.82 17.21
C PRO A 9 -5.48 -25.83 17.99
N SER A 10 -4.45 -25.30 17.33
CA SER A 10 -3.52 -24.35 17.94
C SER A 10 -4.25 -23.07 18.37
N VAL A 11 -3.66 -22.25 19.24
CA VAL A 11 -4.23 -20.94 19.58
C VAL A 11 -4.42 -20.08 18.32
N PHE A 12 -3.50 -20.19 17.36
CA PHE A 12 -3.61 -19.53 16.06
C PHE A 12 -4.87 -19.99 15.29
N ASP A 13 -5.17 -21.29 15.29
CA ASP A 13 -6.35 -21.85 14.61
C ASP A 13 -7.68 -21.46 15.26
N LYS A 14 -7.65 -21.11 16.55
CA LYS A 14 -8.87 -20.75 17.30
C LYS A 14 -9.14 -19.25 17.31
N ALA A 15 -8.10 -18.42 17.20
CA ALA A 15 -8.19 -16.99 17.43
C ALA A 15 -7.85 -16.13 16.21
N ILE A 16 -7.08 -16.67 15.24
CA ILE A 16 -6.61 -15.91 14.08
C ILE A 16 -7.16 -16.51 12.78
N ARG A 17 -6.89 -17.80 12.54
CA ARG A 17 -7.29 -18.49 11.31
C ARG A 17 -8.74 -18.91 11.38
N THR A 18 -9.54 -18.39 10.46
CA THR A 18 -10.96 -18.70 10.30
C THR A 18 -11.19 -19.84 9.31
N THR A 19 -10.47 -19.85 8.19
CA THR A 19 -10.64 -20.85 7.11
C THR A 19 -9.29 -21.24 6.48
N SER A 20 -9.32 -22.14 5.51
CA SER A 20 -8.17 -22.46 4.65
C SER A 20 -8.17 -21.71 3.31
N SER A 21 -8.96 -20.63 3.17
CA SER A 21 -9.04 -19.81 1.95
C SER A 21 -7.69 -19.21 1.56
N GLU A 22 -7.50 -18.95 0.26
CA GLU A 22 -6.36 -18.21 -0.29
C GLU A 22 -6.52 -16.69 -0.09
N SER A 23 -7.74 -16.20 0.14
CA SER A 23 -7.99 -14.81 0.53
C SER A 23 -7.49 -14.58 1.94
N LEU A 24 -6.53 -13.66 2.12
CA LEU A 24 -6.04 -13.22 3.42
C LEU A 24 -7.18 -12.80 4.36
N ILE A 25 -8.21 -12.13 3.82
CA ILE A 25 -9.33 -11.64 4.62
C ILE A 25 -10.18 -12.80 5.12
N THR A 26 -10.58 -13.70 4.23
CA THR A 26 -11.42 -14.86 4.58
C THR A 26 -10.65 -15.84 5.47
N ARG A 27 -9.35 -15.98 5.22
CA ARG A 27 -8.46 -16.84 6.01
C ARG A 27 -8.28 -16.33 7.43
N TYR A 28 -8.09 -15.03 7.62
CA TYR A 28 -7.74 -14.42 8.92
C TYR A 28 -8.82 -13.50 9.49
N TYR A 29 -10.09 -13.77 9.18
CA TYR A 29 -11.20 -12.89 9.52
C TYR A 29 -11.30 -12.58 11.01
N GLN A 30 -11.15 -13.60 11.86
CA GLN A 30 -11.09 -13.44 13.32
C GLN A 30 -9.89 -12.60 13.76
N GLY A 31 -8.71 -12.84 13.18
CA GLY A 31 -7.52 -12.03 13.44
C GLY A 31 -7.71 -10.56 13.06
N ILE A 32 -8.41 -10.28 11.96
CA ILE A 32 -8.77 -8.93 11.52
C ILE A 32 -9.71 -8.26 12.52
N GLN A 33 -10.72 -8.99 13.04
CA GLN A 33 -11.63 -8.48 14.07
C GLN A 33 -10.87 -8.13 15.37
N LEU A 34 -9.93 -8.97 15.80
CA LEU A 34 -9.07 -8.70 16.96
C LEU A 34 -8.19 -7.46 16.73
N ALA A 35 -7.50 -7.39 15.58
CA ALA A 35 -6.65 -6.26 15.22
C ALA A 35 -7.46 -4.94 15.14
N SER A 36 -8.70 -5.03 14.67
CA SER A 36 -9.64 -3.92 14.54
C SER A 36 -10.11 -3.37 15.89
N ALA A 37 -10.49 -4.25 16.82
CA ALA A 37 -11.01 -3.86 18.13
C ALA A 37 -10.02 -3.00 18.94
N GLU A 38 -8.72 -3.15 18.72
CA GLU A 38 -7.70 -2.37 19.40
C GLU A 38 -7.53 -0.96 18.85
N LEU A 39 -7.66 -0.81 17.53
CA LEU A 39 -7.54 0.48 16.87
C LEU A 39 -8.82 1.29 17.04
N GLU A 40 -9.98 0.63 17.10
CA GLU A 40 -11.26 1.25 17.44
C GLU A 40 -11.21 1.96 18.81
N LYS A 41 -10.60 1.32 19.82
CA LYS A 41 -10.41 1.92 21.17
C LYS A 41 -9.53 3.17 21.18
N LYS A 42 -8.65 3.32 20.18
CA LYS A 42 -7.71 4.44 20.06
C LYS A 42 -8.19 5.54 19.12
N ARG A 43 -9.39 5.41 18.55
CA ARG A 43 -9.95 6.33 17.57
C ARG A 43 -10.32 7.67 18.23
N THR A 44 -9.80 8.78 17.69
CA THR A 44 -9.97 10.13 18.28
C THR A 44 -10.42 11.20 17.27
N GLY A 45 -11.02 10.81 16.14
CA GLY A 45 -11.39 11.71 15.05
C GLY A 45 -12.80 12.32 15.13
N ASN A 46 -12.96 13.53 14.60
CA ASN A 46 -14.23 14.27 14.55
C ASN A 46 -15.00 14.15 13.21
N GLY A 47 -14.46 13.43 12.23
CA GLY A 47 -15.08 13.22 10.92
C GLY A 47 -15.87 11.91 10.82
N PHE A 48 -16.81 11.83 9.88
CA PHE A 48 -17.52 10.58 9.62
C PHE A 48 -16.55 9.47 9.17
N CYS A 49 -16.64 8.32 9.84
CA CYS A 49 -15.92 7.09 9.53
C CYS A 49 -16.76 5.91 10.02
N PRO A 50 -17.10 4.93 9.16
CA PRO A 50 -17.76 3.70 9.61
C PRO A 50 -16.99 3.07 10.78
N PRO A 51 -17.65 2.41 11.75
CA PRO A 51 -16.94 1.67 12.80
C PRO A 51 -16.06 0.56 12.20
N PHE A 52 -15.09 0.06 12.95
CA PHE A 52 -14.36 -1.16 12.58
C PHE A 52 -15.21 -2.43 12.82
N GLU A 53 -16.37 -2.48 12.16
CA GLU A 53 -17.32 -3.58 12.16
C GLU A 53 -17.47 -4.12 10.74
N TYR A 54 -17.53 -5.45 10.61
CA TYR A 54 -17.56 -6.14 9.33
C TYR A 54 -18.79 -7.04 9.27
N PRO A 55 -19.31 -7.34 8.07
CA PRO A 55 -20.45 -8.24 7.89
C PRO A 55 -20.13 -9.67 8.35
N ASP A 56 -21.13 -10.52 8.54
CA ASP A 56 -20.86 -11.95 8.69
C ASP A 56 -20.29 -12.52 7.38
N LEU A 57 -19.37 -13.49 7.48
CA LEU A 57 -18.83 -14.17 6.30
C LEU A 57 -19.89 -15.12 5.71
N THR A 58 -20.55 -14.65 4.65
CA THR A 58 -21.41 -15.44 3.76
C THR A 58 -20.69 -15.69 2.44
N ASP A 59 -21.23 -16.59 1.60
CA ASP A 59 -20.67 -16.90 0.28
C ASP A 59 -20.42 -15.62 -0.58
N ASP A 60 -21.36 -14.67 -0.59
CA ASP A 60 -21.19 -13.40 -1.29
C ASP A 60 -20.00 -12.57 -0.78
N TRP A 61 -19.77 -12.58 0.54
CA TRP A 61 -18.63 -11.88 1.15
C TRP A 61 -17.32 -12.61 0.92
N GLU A 62 -17.31 -13.94 0.91
CA GLU A 62 -16.14 -14.71 0.50
C GLU A 62 -15.78 -14.44 -0.97
N GLN A 63 -16.78 -14.42 -1.84
CA GLN A 63 -16.60 -14.04 -3.24
C GLN A 63 -16.07 -12.62 -3.36
N TYR A 64 -16.64 -11.66 -2.62
CA TYR A 64 -16.16 -10.28 -2.59
C TYR A 64 -14.70 -10.18 -2.16
N PHE A 65 -14.29 -10.90 -1.11
CA PHE A 65 -12.93 -10.87 -0.57
C PHE A 65 -11.91 -11.70 -1.36
N SER A 66 -12.34 -12.58 -2.27
CA SER A 66 -11.45 -13.48 -3.03
C SER A 66 -10.22 -12.83 -3.70
N PRO A 67 -10.20 -11.55 -4.12
CA PRO A 67 -8.99 -10.95 -4.70
C PRO A 67 -7.87 -10.66 -3.69
N ALA A 68 -8.12 -10.78 -2.38
CA ALA A 68 -7.14 -10.50 -1.31
C ALA A 68 -6.09 -11.61 -1.14
N GLY A 69 -5.51 -12.12 -2.23
CA GLY A 69 -4.52 -13.19 -2.19
C GLY A 69 -3.12 -12.72 -1.79
N ALA A 70 -2.31 -13.68 -1.33
CA ALA A 70 -0.86 -13.50 -1.13
C ALA A 70 -0.10 -14.79 -1.41
N SER A 71 1.21 -14.68 -1.67
CA SER A 71 2.10 -15.84 -1.68
C SER A 71 3.43 -15.56 -0.98
N TRP A 72 4.08 -16.64 -0.55
CA TRP A 72 5.37 -16.65 0.10
C TRP A 72 6.33 -17.52 -0.71
N GLU A 73 7.19 -16.88 -1.50
CA GLU A 73 7.97 -17.57 -2.52
C GLU A 73 9.46 -17.31 -2.32
N HIS A 74 10.27 -18.37 -2.31
CA HIS A 74 11.71 -18.18 -2.34
C HIS A 74 12.13 -17.75 -3.75
N LEU A 75 12.87 -16.65 -3.84
CA LEU A 75 13.35 -16.14 -5.12
C LEU A 75 14.74 -16.68 -5.46
N ASP A 76 15.70 -16.46 -4.56
CA ASP A 76 17.11 -16.79 -4.75
C ASP A 76 17.89 -16.68 -3.43
N ASP A 77 19.18 -17.01 -3.44
CA ASP A 77 20.14 -16.66 -2.40
C ASP A 77 21.08 -15.56 -2.92
N TYR A 78 21.20 -14.44 -2.21
CA TYR A 78 22.04 -13.30 -2.62
C TYR A 78 22.88 -12.79 -1.45
N GLY A 79 24.20 -12.65 -1.65
CA GLY A 79 25.12 -12.17 -0.61
C GLY A 79 25.09 -13.03 0.66
N GLY A 80 24.88 -14.35 0.51
CA GLY A 80 24.73 -15.29 1.63
C GLY A 80 23.39 -15.19 2.38
N LYS A 81 22.41 -14.47 1.83
CA LYS A 81 21.08 -14.28 2.43
C LYS A 81 20.02 -14.97 1.58
N ARG A 82 19.10 -15.66 2.26
CA ARG A 82 17.90 -16.21 1.61
C ARG A 82 16.95 -15.08 1.24
N VAL A 83 16.60 -14.95 -0.03
CA VAL A 83 15.65 -13.95 -0.51
C VAL A 83 14.29 -14.59 -0.73
N VAL A 84 13.26 -13.96 -0.17
CA VAL A 84 11.87 -14.40 -0.25
C VAL A 84 11.01 -13.24 -0.75
N LEU A 85 10.07 -13.51 -1.63
CA LEU A 85 9.00 -12.61 -2.02
C LEU A 85 7.76 -12.89 -1.18
N LEU A 86 7.29 -11.85 -0.48
CA LEU A 86 5.91 -11.76 -0.02
C LEU A 86 5.11 -11.02 -1.10
N ASP A 87 4.50 -11.78 -2.01
CA ASP A 87 3.70 -11.21 -3.10
C ASP A 87 2.30 -10.87 -2.59
N LEU A 88 1.98 -9.59 -2.59
CA LEU A 88 0.71 -9.03 -2.15
C LEU A 88 -0.07 -8.42 -3.32
N MET A 89 0.33 -8.72 -4.56
CA MET A 89 -0.21 -8.17 -5.81
C MET A 89 -1.12 -9.15 -6.54
N LYS A 90 -1.63 -10.17 -5.85
CA LYS A 90 -2.39 -11.27 -6.45
C LYS A 90 -3.74 -10.86 -7.07
N ASN A 91 -4.26 -9.67 -6.80
CA ASN A 91 -5.43 -9.15 -7.52
C ASN A 91 -5.01 -8.73 -8.95
N PRO A 92 -5.42 -9.45 -10.01
CA PRO A 92 -4.99 -9.16 -11.37
C PRO A 92 -5.47 -7.80 -11.88
N GLU A 93 -6.59 -7.29 -11.36
CA GLU A 93 -7.21 -6.04 -11.82
C GLU A 93 -6.41 -4.81 -11.40
N VAL A 94 -5.73 -4.88 -10.25
CA VAL A 94 -5.06 -3.71 -9.65
C VAL A 94 -3.61 -3.94 -9.27
N ARG A 95 -3.13 -5.19 -9.15
CA ARG A 95 -1.73 -5.56 -8.87
C ARG A 95 -1.03 -4.70 -7.81
N THR A 96 -1.70 -4.46 -6.69
CA THR A 96 -1.19 -3.62 -5.61
C THR A 96 -1.52 -4.16 -4.22
N THR A 97 -0.65 -3.87 -3.25
CA THR A 97 -0.85 -4.19 -1.83
C THR A 97 -2.08 -3.52 -1.20
N LYS A 98 -2.67 -2.53 -1.87
CA LYS A 98 -3.80 -1.77 -1.34
C LYS A 98 -5.13 -2.52 -1.46
N THR A 99 -5.15 -3.68 -2.11
CA THR A 99 -6.34 -4.53 -2.28
C THR A 99 -6.98 -4.89 -0.93
N THR A 100 -6.24 -5.53 -0.03
CA THR A 100 -6.78 -6.01 1.26
C THR A 100 -7.42 -4.88 2.08
N ALA A 101 -6.73 -3.74 2.18
CA ALA A 101 -7.25 -2.58 2.89
C ALA A 101 -8.50 -2.01 2.23
N SER A 102 -8.50 -1.93 0.90
CA SER A 102 -9.62 -1.37 0.14
C SER A 102 -10.88 -2.22 0.27
N LEU A 103 -10.73 -3.55 0.20
CA LEU A 103 -11.84 -4.49 0.38
C LEU A 103 -12.45 -4.38 1.78
N LEU A 104 -11.63 -4.35 2.83
CA LEU A 104 -12.09 -4.18 4.22
C LEU A 104 -12.75 -2.82 4.45
N MET A 105 -12.22 -1.75 3.86
CA MET A 105 -12.82 -0.42 3.96
C MET A 105 -14.21 -0.39 3.33
N VAL A 106 -14.36 -0.91 2.11
CA VAL A 106 -15.66 -0.96 1.44
C VAL A 106 -16.63 -1.91 2.16
N ALA A 107 -16.16 -3.05 2.70
CA ALA A 107 -17.00 -3.93 3.52
C ALA A 107 -17.58 -3.20 4.75
N ARG A 108 -16.78 -2.37 5.43
CA ARG A 108 -17.26 -1.51 6.53
C ARG A 108 -18.29 -0.49 6.06
N ALA A 109 -18.09 0.10 4.89
CA ALA A 109 -19.05 1.05 4.32
C ALA A 109 -20.39 0.37 4.01
N VAL A 110 -20.36 -0.77 3.32
CA VAL A 110 -21.56 -1.57 3.02
C VAL A 110 -22.26 -2.04 4.29
N HIS A 111 -21.51 -2.52 5.28
CA HIS A 111 -22.06 -2.94 6.56
C HIS A 111 -22.76 -1.77 7.28
N HIS A 112 -22.15 -0.58 7.30
CA HIS A 112 -22.77 0.63 7.85
C HIS A 112 -24.05 1.00 7.10
N ILE A 113 -24.03 0.99 5.76
CA ILE A 113 -25.20 1.27 4.91
C ILE A 113 -26.34 0.31 5.29
N ARG A 114 -26.10 -1.00 5.30
CA ARG A 114 -27.12 -2.00 5.62
C ARG A 114 -27.70 -1.84 7.03
N ARG A 115 -26.86 -1.46 7.99
CA ARG A 115 -27.27 -1.28 9.40
C ARG A 115 -28.05 0.01 9.64
N THR A 116 -27.78 1.07 8.87
CA THR A 116 -28.27 2.43 9.18
C THR A 116 -29.17 3.04 8.12
N GLY A 117 -29.14 2.52 6.88
CA GLY A 117 -29.75 3.15 5.71
C GLY A 117 -29.01 4.41 5.21
N GLU A 118 -27.90 4.81 5.83
CA GLU A 118 -27.15 6.00 5.41
C GLU A 118 -26.23 5.68 4.22
N SER A 119 -26.50 6.27 3.05
CA SER A 119 -25.61 6.17 1.88
C SER A 119 -24.23 6.79 2.16
N ILE A 120 -23.17 6.21 1.57
CA ILE A 120 -21.78 6.63 1.76
C ILE A 120 -21.12 7.01 0.43
N LEU A 121 -20.51 8.19 0.41
CA LEU A 121 -19.50 8.58 -0.58
C LEU A 121 -18.10 8.42 0.02
N ILE A 122 -17.34 7.49 -0.52
CA ILE A 122 -15.92 7.33 -0.23
C ILE A 122 -15.15 8.42 -0.98
N PHE A 123 -14.41 9.26 -0.26
CA PHE A 123 -13.50 10.22 -0.86
C PHE A 123 -12.04 9.83 -0.62
N CYS A 124 -11.28 9.72 -1.71
CA CYS A 124 -9.93 9.19 -1.71
C CYS A 124 -8.96 10.06 -2.50
N PRO A 125 -8.30 11.05 -1.86
CA PRO A 125 -7.09 11.63 -2.42
C PRO A 125 -5.97 10.58 -2.37
N SER A 126 -5.25 10.43 -3.47
CA SER A 126 -4.27 9.35 -3.60
C SER A 126 -3.22 9.66 -4.65
N SER A 127 -2.11 8.93 -4.55
CA SER A 127 -1.12 8.76 -5.60
C SER A 127 -1.53 7.79 -6.72
N GLY A 128 -2.62 7.04 -6.57
CA GLY A 128 -3.06 6.05 -7.56
C GLY A 128 -3.32 4.67 -6.96
N ASN A 129 -2.34 4.00 -6.34
CA ASN A 129 -2.49 2.61 -5.86
C ASN A 129 -3.70 2.40 -4.92
N LYS A 130 -3.89 3.33 -3.98
CA LYS A 130 -5.06 3.31 -3.10
C LYS A 130 -6.35 3.62 -3.88
N ALA A 131 -6.30 4.57 -4.80
CA ALA A 131 -7.44 4.99 -5.60
C ALA A 131 -7.98 3.83 -6.45
N VAL A 132 -7.10 3.16 -7.20
CA VAL A 132 -7.47 2.06 -8.09
C VAL A 132 -8.01 0.87 -7.29
N ALA A 133 -7.38 0.50 -6.18
CA ALA A 133 -7.84 -0.60 -5.33
C ALA A 133 -9.19 -0.31 -4.64
N LEU A 134 -9.44 0.93 -4.19
CA LEU A 134 -10.75 1.30 -3.64
C LEU A 134 -11.84 1.34 -4.71
N ARG A 135 -11.52 1.82 -5.92
CA ARG A 135 -12.47 1.80 -7.03
C ARG A 135 -12.82 0.38 -7.47
N ASP A 136 -11.83 -0.50 -7.51
CA ASP A 136 -12.03 -1.92 -7.78
C ASP A 136 -12.93 -2.57 -6.71
N ALA A 137 -12.65 -2.32 -5.43
CA ALA A 137 -13.48 -2.80 -4.33
C ALA A 137 -14.93 -2.28 -4.40
N VAL A 138 -15.15 -1.00 -4.72
CA VAL A 138 -16.52 -0.46 -4.90
C VAL A 138 -17.21 -1.07 -6.12
N ALA A 139 -16.51 -1.19 -7.24
CA ALA A 139 -17.05 -1.82 -8.45
C ALA A 139 -17.53 -3.24 -8.15
N ARG A 140 -16.71 -4.02 -7.43
CA ARG A 140 -17.00 -5.39 -7.04
C ARG A 140 -18.17 -5.50 -6.06
N ALA A 141 -18.27 -4.56 -5.10
CA ALA A 141 -19.41 -4.53 -4.18
C ALA A 141 -20.74 -4.28 -4.92
N ILE A 142 -20.75 -3.39 -5.91
CA ILE A 142 -21.94 -3.10 -6.73
C ILE A 142 -22.26 -4.28 -7.64
N ASP A 143 -21.26 -4.86 -8.30
CA ASP A 143 -21.42 -6.00 -9.22
C ASP A 143 -22.02 -7.24 -8.51
N LEU A 144 -21.61 -7.50 -7.27
CA LEU A 144 -22.15 -8.56 -6.43
C LEU A 144 -23.48 -8.21 -5.74
N GLY A 145 -24.05 -7.02 -6.01
CA GLY A 145 -25.29 -6.58 -5.38
C GLY A 145 -25.18 -6.35 -3.86
N LEU A 146 -23.96 -6.14 -3.35
CA LEU A 146 -23.74 -5.92 -1.92
C LEU A 146 -24.25 -4.55 -1.45
N ALA A 147 -24.24 -3.56 -2.34
CA ALA A 147 -24.85 -2.24 -2.19
C ALA A 147 -25.33 -1.72 -3.54
N ALA A 148 -26.36 -0.88 -3.55
CA ALA A 148 -26.83 -0.22 -4.75
C ALA A 148 -25.91 0.96 -5.17
N PRO A 149 -25.85 1.33 -6.46
CA PRO A 149 -25.01 2.43 -6.94
C PRO A 149 -25.28 3.80 -6.31
N ASP A 150 -26.50 4.03 -5.84
CA ASP A 150 -26.88 5.26 -5.16
C ASP A 150 -26.53 5.25 -3.67
N GLU A 151 -26.41 4.06 -3.06
CA GLU A 151 -26.02 3.85 -1.66
C GLU A 151 -24.50 3.93 -1.44
N LEU A 152 -23.70 3.36 -2.33
CA LEU A 152 -22.24 3.31 -2.23
C LEU A 152 -21.58 3.97 -3.44
N ARG A 153 -20.85 5.05 -3.20
CA ARG A 153 -20.16 5.82 -4.24
C ARG A 153 -18.70 6.06 -3.89
N ILE A 154 -17.89 6.37 -4.90
CA ILE A 154 -16.49 6.75 -4.73
C ILE A 154 -16.05 7.89 -5.64
N ALA A 155 -15.46 8.92 -5.06
CA ALA A 155 -14.73 9.95 -5.77
C ALA A 155 -13.24 9.85 -5.43
N THR A 156 -12.40 9.71 -6.45
CA THR A 156 -10.94 9.68 -6.31
C THR A 156 -10.32 10.97 -6.79
N PHE A 157 -9.26 11.44 -6.14
CA PHE A 157 -8.55 12.64 -6.53
C PHE A 157 -7.05 12.39 -6.61
N THR A 158 -6.44 12.63 -7.77
CA THR A 158 -5.08 12.17 -8.09
C THR A 158 -4.32 13.18 -8.97
N PRO A 159 -2.97 13.21 -8.93
CA PRO A 159 -2.19 13.99 -9.91
C PRO A 159 -2.31 13.41 -11.32
N ALA A 160 -2.31 14.25 -12.36
CA ALA A 160 -2.41 13.83 -13.77
C ALA A 160 -1.39 12.75 -14.16
N ARG A 161 -0.14 12.90 -13.70
CA ARG A 161 0.96 11.95 -13.95
C ARG A 161 0.74 10.53 -13.41
N THR A 162 -0.28 10.30 -12.59
CA THR A 162 -0.57 8.99 -11.97
C THR A 162 -1.79 8.29 -12.58
N THR A 163 -2.42 8.92 -13.57
CA THR A 163 -3.61 8.39 -14.26
C THR A 163 -3.38 7.03 -14.93
N TYR A 164 -2.13 6.73 -15.32
CA TYR A 164 -1.74 5.43 -15.87
C TYR A 164 -2.01 4.24 -14.93
N LYS A 165 -2.22 4.47 -13.62
CA LYS A 165 -2.56 3.42 -12.65
C LYS A 165 -4.04 3.04 -12.68
N PHE A 166 -4.91 3.90 -13.21
CA PHE A 166 -6.34 3.61 -13.25
C PHE A 166 -6.66 2.59 -14.33
N ARG A 167 -7.65 1.75 -14.03
CA ARG A 167 -8.12 0.69 -14.90
C ARG A 167 -9.60 0.87 -15.17
N ARG A 168 -10.01 0.52 -16.38
CA ARG A 168 -11.42 0.46 -16.78
C ARG A 168 -12.08 -0.67 -16.00
N ASN A 169 -13.23 -0.34 -15.43
CA ASN A 169 -14.13 -1.28 -14.78
C ASN A 169 -15.57 -0.75 -14.89
N LEU A 170 -16.51 -1.47 -14.28
CA LEU A 170 -17.93 -1.13 -14.21
C LEU A 170 -18.19 0.37 -13.91
N LEU A 171 -17.43 0.98 -12.99
CA LEU A 171 -17.60 2.39 -12.58
C LEU A 171 -17.19 3.41 -13.65
N THR A 172 -16.43 3.00 -14.66
CA THR A 172 -15.94 3.88 -15.72
C THR A 172 -16.59 3.63 -17.07
N GLU A 173 -17.18 2.45 -17.26
CA GLU A 173 -17.78 2.04 -18.53
C GLU A 173 -19.21 2.57 -18.67
N SER A 174 -20.04 2.43 -17.62
CA SER A 174 -21.38 3.05 -17.59
C SER A 174 -21.27 4.57 -17.44
N GLU A 175 -21.98 5.33 -18.28
CA GLU A 175 -22.05 6.79 -18.18
C GLU A 175 -22.65 7.23 -16.84
N GLU A 176 -23.69 6.55 -16.38
CA GLU A 176 -24.33 6.82 -15.10
C GLU A 176 -23.37 6.57 -13.93
N LEU A 177 -22.72 5.40 -13.90
CA LEU A 177 -21.80 5.07 -12.82
C LEU A 177 -20.56 5.97 -12.84
N ARG A 178 -20.08 6.36 -14.02
CA ARG A 178 -18.96 7.30 -14.17
C ARG A 178 -19.30 8.67 -13.60
N ARG A 179 -20.51 9.16 -13.83
CA ARG A 179 -21.02 10.41 -13.24
C ARG A 179 -21.10 10.32 -11.72
N LEU A 180 -21.56 9.19 -11.18
CA LEU A 180 -21.67 8.99 -9.72
C LEU A 180 -20.32 8.73 -9.04
N ASN A 181 -19.33 8.23 -9.78
CA ASN A 181 -18.05 7.77 -9.27
C ASN A 181 -16.85 8.41 -10.00
N PRO A 182 -16.70 9.74 -9.96
CA PRO A 182 -15.74 10.45 -10.80
C PRO A 182 -14.28 10.15 -10.41
N ILE A 183 -13.40 10.17 -11.43
CA ILE A 183 -11.95 10.22 -11.28
C ILE A 183 -11.53 11.68 -11.48
N LEU A 184 -11.30 12.39 -10.38
CA LEU A 184 -10.85 13.77 -10.37
C LEU A 184 -9.32 13.83 -10.56
N VAL A 185 -8.87 14.69 -11.46
CA VAL A 185 -7.46 14.82 -11.83
C VAL A 185 -7.00 16.25 -11.62
N LEU A 186 -5.93 16.42 -10.84
CA LEU A 186 -5.21 17.69 -10.73
C LEU A 186 -4.05 17.69 -11.73
N ASP A 187 -4.13 18.54 -12.74
CA ASP A 187 -3.01 18.85 -13.63
C ASP A 187 -2.31 20.11 -13.12
N GLY A 188 -1.40 19.94 -12.17
CA GLY A 188 -0.70 21.03 -11.50
C GLY A 188 0.75 20.66 -11.18
N PRO A 189 1.62 21.67 -11.00
CA PRO A 189 3.05 21.45 -10.82
C PRO A 189 3.42 20.79 -9.48
N GLN A 190 2.52 20.84 -8.49
CA GLN A 190 2.75 20.31 -7.14
C GLN A 190 1.79 19.17 -6.80
N PRO A 191 2.23 17.90 -6.91
CA PRO A 191 1.42 16.73 -6.55
C PRO A 191 0.90 16.76 -5.10
N ALA A 192 1.62 17.41 -4.19
CA ALA A 192 1.24 17.55 -2.79
C ALA A 192 -0.08 18.31 -2.59
N ALA A 193 -0.44 19.22 -3.51
CA ALA A 193 -1.67 20.00 -3.47
C ALA A 193 -2.95 19.11 -3.48
N VAL A 194 -2.84 17.86 -3.97
CA VAL A 194 -3.95 16.89 -3.92
C VAL A 194 -4.43 16.64 -2.49
N LYS A 195 -3.53 16.63 -1.49
CA LYS A 195 -3.91 16.42 -0.09
C LYS A 195 -4.61 17.63 0.50
N GLU A 196 -4.09 18.83 0.23
CA GLU A 196 -4.62 20.09 0.76
C GLU A 196 -6.02 20.36 0.22
N LEU A 197 -6.17 20.36 -1.11
CA LEU A 197 -7.46 20.58 -1.76
C LEU A 197 -8.46 19.45 -1.46
N GLY A 198 -7.97 18.21 -1.32
CA GLY A 198 -8.79 17.08 -0.88
C GLY A 198 -9.35 17.27 0.54
N GLN A 199 -8.58 17.83 1.47
CA GLN A 199 -9.07 18.14 2.81
C GLN A 199 -10.10 19.28 2.80
N GLU A 200 -9.91 20.30 1.97
CA GLU A 200 -10.89 21.37 1.79
C GLU A 200 -12.22 20.83 1.27
N PHE A 201 -12.18 19.96 0.26
CA PHE A 201 -13.36 19.28 -0.26
C PHE A 201 -14.08 18.49 0.82
N VAL A 202 -13.36 17.68 1.61
CA VAL A 202 -13.96 16.92 2.71
C VAL A 202 -14.60 17.83 3.74
N ARG A 203 -13.95 18.92 4.14
CA ARG A 203 -14.52 19.87 5.09
C ARG A 203 -15.82 20.48 4.55
N ALA A 204 -15.83 20.96 3.30
CA ALA A 204 -17.03 21.48 2.67
C ALA A 204 -18.13 20.40 2.57
N ALA A 205 -17.77 19.21 2.10
CA ALA A 205 -18.67 18.08 1.89
C ALA A 205 -19.01 17.29 3.17
N GLN A 206 -18.45 17.63 4.33
CA GLN A 206 -18.85 17.11 5.65
C GLN A 206 -19.59 18.14 6.51
N PHE A 207 -19.39 19.45 6.32
CA PHE A 207 -20.00 20.48 7.18
C PHE A 207 -20.91 21.52 6.48
N GLY A 208 -20.92 21.65 5.15
CA GLY A 208 -21.73 22.63 4.39
C GLY A 208 -23.17 22.25 3.97
N GLY A 209 -24.08 21.89 4.89
CA GLY A 209 -25.54 21.85 4.60
C GLY A 209 -26.23 20.47 4.59
N PRO A 210 -27.55 20.40 4.28
CA PRO A 210 -28.35 19.16 4.28
C PRO A 210 -27.86 18.21 3.20
N ARG A 211 -27.68 16.92 3.53
CA ARG A 211 -27.09 15.95 2.59
C ARG A 211 -27.92 14.70 2.40
N THR A 212 -27.76 14.14 1.22
CA THR A 212 -28.28 12.83 0.83
C THR A 212 -27.27 11.69 1.08
N CYS A 213 -26.01 11.97 1.44
CA CYS A 213 -25.02 10.95 1.76
C CYS A 213 -23.95 11.40 2.78
N ARG A 214 -23.31 10.44 3.44
CA ARG A 214 -22.16 10.61 4.34
C ARG A 214 -20.85 10.56 3.54
N VAL A 215 -20.01 11.59 3.68
CA VAL A 215 -18.69 11.60 3.03
C VAL A 215 -17.65 11.01 3.98
N TRP A 216 -17.00 9.92 3.57
CA TRP A 216 -15.93 9.29 4.33
C TRP A 216 -14.55 9.61 3.76
N TYR A 217 -13.73 10.28 4.57
CA TYR A 217 -12.35 10.55 4.23
C TYR A 217 -11.42 9.39 4.60
N THR A 218 -10.84 8.77 3.59
CA THR A 218 -10.19 7.46 3.73
C THR A 218 -8.77 7.48 4.29
N LEU A 219 -8.18 8.65 4.60
CA LEU A 219 -6.74 8.77 4.92
C LEU A 219 -6.31 8.27 6.31
N ASP A 220 -7.25 7.81 7.15
CA ASP A 220 -6.88 7.25 8.45
C ASP A 220 -5.98 6.02 8.30
N ILE A 221 -4.80 6.09 8.93
CA ILE A 221 -3.78 5.04 8.94
C ILE A 221 -4.30 3.74 9.57
N ALA A 222 -5.25 3.82 10.51
CA ALA A 222 -5.82 2.66 11.18
C ALA A 222 -6.45 1.69 10.17
N ASN A 223 -7.05 2.20 9.09
CA ASN A 223 -7.62 1.38 8.01
C ASN A 223 -6.57 0.44 7.39
N TYR A 224 -5.34 0.92 7.26
CA TYR A 224 -4.22 0.15 6.69
C TYR A 224 -3.57 -0.75 7.73
N LYS A 225 -3.40 -0.28 8.97
CA LYS A 225 -2.79 -1.10 10.03
C LYS A 225 -3.58 -2.39 10.27
N VAL A 226 -4.92 -2.35 10.25
CA VAL A 226 -5.75 -3.56 10.34
C VAL A 226 -5.49 -4.51 9.18
N ALA A 227 -5.60 -4.01 7.95
CA ALA A 227 -5.49 -4.85 6.78
C ALA A 227 -4.10 -5.49 6.65
N ASP A 228 -3.06 -4.70 6.90
CA ASP A 228 -1.68 -5.13 6.79
C ASP A 228 -1.22 -6.00 7.98
N ALA A 229 -2.02 -6.13 9.05
CA ALA A 229 -1.80 -7.15 10.09
C ALA A 229 -1.87 -8.57 9.53
N CYS A 230 -2.65 -8.79 8.46
CA CYS A 230 -2.72 -10.08 7.76
C CYS A 230 -1.36 -10.55 7.24
N ARG A 231 -0.42 -9.62 6.95
CA ARG A 231 0.94 -9.98 6.53
C ARG A 231 1.67 -10.77 7.61
N ALA A 232 1.51 -10.38 8.88
CA ALA A 232 2.11 -11.07 10.02
C ALA A 232 1.43 -12.42 10.28
N PHE A 233 0.12 -12.51 10.12
CA PHE A 233 -0.60 -13.78 10.25
C PHE A 233 -0.20 -14.76 9.15
N PHE A 234 -0.06 -14.27 7.92
CA PHE A 234 0.38 -15.05 6.77
C PHE A 234 1.83 -15.54 6.93
N GLU A 235 2.73 -14.66 7.35
CA GLU A 235 4.10 -15.05 7.67
C GLU A 235 4.17 -16.05 8.82
N TYR A 236 3.36 -15.87 9.87
CA TYR A 236 3.34 -16.82 10.98
C TYR A 236 2.95 -18.23 10.50
N GLU A 237 2.02 -18.32 9.56
CA GLU A 237 1.54 -19.60 9.02
C GLU A 237 2.49 -20.21 7.97
N PHE A 238 3.03 -19.40 7.06
CA PHE A 238 3.75 -19.89 5.88
C PHE A 238 5.25 -19.55 5.85
N GLY A 239 5.69 -18.60 6.68
CA GLY A 239 7.07 -18.12 6.73
C GLY A 239 8.06 -19.05 7.43
N GLY A 240 7.59 -20.19 7.94
CA GLY A 240 8.40 -21.22 8.58
C GLY A 240 8.62 -20.98 10.09
N ALA A 241 8.71 -22.09 10.83
CA ALA A 241 8.60 -22.13 12.29
C ALA A 241 9.93 -22.09 13.06
N ASP A 242 11.03 -21.61 12.47
CA ASP A 242 12.32 -21.55 13.17
C ASP A 242 12.80 -20.10 13.43
N PRO A 243 12.18 -19.42 14.41
CA PRO A 243 12.61 -18.10 14.86
C PRO A 243 13.98 -18.13 15.57
N ALA A 244 14.51 -19.29 15.97
CA ALA A 244 15.76 -19.39 16.70
C ALA A 244 17.00 -19.27 15.79
N HIS A 245 16.87 -19.65 14.52
CA HIS A 245 18.01 -19.70 13.58
C HIS A 245 17.93 -18.70 12.42
N ARG A 246 16.81 -17.97 12.25
CA ARG A 246 16.64 -16.99 11.17
C ARG A 246 16.48 -15.57 11.69
N ARG A 247 17.45 -14.71 11.37
CA ARG A 247 17.35 -13.26 11.55
C ARG A 247 16.79 -12.65 10.26
N ARG A 248 15.49 -12.38 10.31
CA ARG A 248 14.70 -11.90 9.18
C ARG A 248 14.70 -10.38 9.07
N LEU A 249 14.79 -9.90 7.84
CA LEU A 249 14.68 -8.49 7.46
C LEU A 249 13.52 -8.30 6.49
N HIS A 250 12.61 -7.37 6.77
CA HIS A 250 11.54 -7.00 5.84
C HIS A 250 11.97 -5.80 5.00
N ALA A 251 12.17 -6.01 3.70
CA ALA A 251 12.55 -4.98 2.74
C ALA A 251 11.32 -4.49 1.97
N HIS A 252 11.13 -3.17 1.89
CA HIS A 252 9.98 -2.59 1.21
C HIS A 252 10.33 -1.23 0.60
N ALA A 253 9.96 -1.01 -0.66
CA ALA A 253 9.91 0.31 -1.27
C ALA A 253 8.74 1.11 -0.66
N VAL A 254 9.03 2.22 0.02
CA VAL A 254 8.04 2.92 0.85
C VAL A 254 7.95 4.42 0.59
N SER A 255 6.72 4.92 0.50
CA SER A 255 6.45 6.36 0.68
C SER A 255 6.14 6.71 2.14
N SER A 256 5.38 5.88 2.85
CA SER A 256 4.97 6.14 4.25
C SER A 256 4.93 4.87 5.10
N ALA A 257 5.46 3.74 4.61
CA ALA A 257 5.62 2.49 5.35
C ALA A 257 4.38 1.93 6.09
N TYR A 258 3.14 2.30 5.70
CA TYR A 258 1.92 1.78 6.35
C TYR A 258 1.86 0.25 6.41
N GLY A 259 2.36 -0.42 5.37
CA GLY A 259 2.40 -1.88 5.33
C GLY A 259 3.30 -2.52 6.38
N LEU A 260 4.41 -1.86 6.74
CA LEU A 260 5.31 -2.36 7.78
C LEU A 260 4.73 -2.09 9.18
N LEU A 261 4.06 -0.95 9.37
CA LEU A 261 3.38 -0.67 10.63
C LEU A 261 2.17 -1.57 10.88
N GLY A 262 1.41 -1.92 9.84
CA GLY A 262 0.34 -2.90 9.98
C GLY A 262 0.87 -4.31 10.24
N TYR A 263 1.97 -4.69 9.60
CA TYR A 263 2.69 -5.92 9.94
C TYR A 263 3.10 -5.95 11.42
N GLN A 264 3.72 -4.87 11.94
CA GLN A 264 4.07 -4.75 13.36
C GLN A 264 2.84 -4.85 14.28
N HIS A 265 1.72 -4.24 13.87
CA HIS A 265 0.45 -4.36 14.59
C HIS A 265 -0.03 -5.82 14.67
N GLY A 266 0.06 -6.56 13.56
CA GLY A 266 -0.25 -7.99 13.51
C GLY A 266 0.66 -8.83 14.42
N LEU A 267 1.97 -8.56 14.45
CA LEU A 267 2.88 -9.19 15.42
C LEU A 267 2.45 -8.91 16.86
N GLY A 268 2.02 -7.68 17.17
CA GLY A 268 1.48 -7.33 18.48
C GLY A 268 0.25 -8.16 18.87
N VAL A 269 -0.65 -8.44 17.91
CA VAL A 269 -1.83 -9.30 18.11
C VAL A 269 -1.40 -10.72 18.43
N LEU A 270 -0.49 -11.29 17.63
CA LEU A 270 0.05 -12.64 17.86
C LEU A 270 0.73 -12.76 19.23
N ALA A 271 1.54 -11.77 19.61
CA ALA A 271 2.23 -11.75 20.90
C ALA A 271 1.28 -11.75 22.10
N ARG A 272 0.18 -10.98 22.04
CA ARG A 272 -0.84 -10.94 23.11
C ARG A 272 -1.60 -12.26 23.26
N LEU A 273 -1.70 -13.05 22.20
CA LEU A 273 -2.22 -14.40 22.25
C LEU A 273 -1.20 -15.43 22.77
N GLY A 274 0.01 -14.99 23.14
CA GLY A 274 1.08 -15.87 23.63
C GLY A 274 1.73 -16.71 22.53
N LEU A 275 1.53 -16.36 21.26
CA LEU A 275 2.16 -17.07 20.15
C LEU A 275 3.64 -16.69 20.05
N PRO A 276 4.54 -17.66 19.79
CA PRO A 276 5.96 -17.40 19.66
C PRO A 276 6.23 -16.56 18.40
N ILE A 277 6.74 -15.35 18.58
CA ILE A 277 7.11 -14.46 17.48
C ILE A 277 8.59 -14.07 17.58
N ALA A 278 9.26 -13.98 16.43
CA ALA A 278 10.54 -13.28 16.33
C ALA A 278 10.28 -11.87 15.79
N GLN A 279 10.91 -10.86 16.40
CA GLN A 279 10.90 -9.51 15.86
C GLN A 279 11.86 -9.42 14.68
N PRO A 280 11.41 -9.03 13.47
CA PRO A 280 12.30 -8.81 12.36
C PRO A 280 12.91 -7.40 12.39
N GLY A 281 13.96 -7.21 11.60
CA GLY A 281 14.40 -5.87 11.22
C GLY A 281 13.62 -5.32 10.03
N PHE A 282 13.78 -4.03 9.74
CA PHE A 282 13.17 -3.38 8.58
C PHE A 282 14.20 -2.70 7.67
N LEU A 283 14.09 -2.87 6.36
CA LEU A 283 14.85 -2.14 5.35
C LEU A 283 13.91 -1.23 4.56
N LEU A 284 14.03 0.08 4.78
CA LEU A 284 13.30 1.09 4.01
C LEU A 284 14.04 1.34 2.70
N VAL A 285 13.34 1.21 1.57
CA VAL A 285 13.91 1.54 0.26
C VAL A 285 13.17 2.74 -0.34
N GLN A 286 13.92 3.78 -0.73
CA GLN A 286 13.39 5.01 -1.34
C GLN A 286 14.23 5.44 -2.55
N HIS A 287 13.77 6.44 -3.29
CA HIS A 287 14.56 7.09 -4.35
C HIS A 287 14.94 8.52 -3.96
N LEU A 288 15.87 9.12 -4.71
CA LEU A 288 16.47 10.42 -4.38
C LEU A 288 15.45 11.55 -4.19
N ALA A 289 14.48 11.69 -5.09
CA ALA A 289 13.51 12.78 -4.99
C ALA A 289 12.62 12.73 -3.74
N THR A 290 12.57 11.61 -3.00
CA THR A 290 11.70 11.45 -1.81
C THR A 290 12.30 10.47 -0.80
N SER A 291 13.52 10.76 -0.35
CA SER A 291 14.28 9.94 0.62
C SER A 291 14.00 10.28 2.09
N ASP A 292 12.91 11.00 2.38
CA ASP A 292 12.62 11.60 3.69
C ASP A 292 12.60 10.60 4.86
N MET A 293 12.13 9.37 4.68
CA MET A 293 12.07 8.38 5.76
C MET A 293 13.46 7.80 6.06
N VAL A 294 14.24 7.52 5.02
CA VAL A 294 15.63 7.07 5.16
C VAL A 294 16.44 8.17 5.83
N ALA A 295 16.31 9.40 5.34
CA ALA A 295 16.91 10.61 5.89
C ALA A 295 16.59 10.78 7.39
N HIS A 296 15.30 10.73 7.76
CA HIS A 296 14.86 10.83 9.16
C HIS A 296 15.43 9.71 10.04
N HIS A 297 15.55 8.48 9.52
CA HIS A 297 16.15 7.39 10.28
C HIS A 297 17.65 7.63 10.52
N LEU A 298 18.40 7.99 9.48
CA LEU A 298 19.87 8.16 9.55
C LEU A 298 20.30 9.34 10.41
N SER A 299 19.47 10.37 10.54
CA SER A 299 19.71 11.50 11.45
C SER A 299 19.24 11.26 12.89
N GLY A 300 18.70 10.08 13.22
CA GLY A 300 18.12 9.81 14.52
C GLY A 300 16.86 10.65 14.82
N GLY A 301 16.13 11.07 13.78
CA GLY A 301 14.92 11.88 13.89
C GLY A 301 15.14 13.39 13.92
N ALA A 302 16.39 13.86 13.78
CA ALA A 302 16.66 15.26 13.46
C ALA A 302 16.31 15.57 11.99
N GLY A 303 15.99 16.82 11.66
CA GLY A 303 15.87 17.22 10.25
C GLY A 303 17.15 16.86 9.50
N PHE A 304 17.05 16.01 8.48
CA PHE A 304 18.19 15.62 7.66
C PHE A 304 18.11 16.38 6.34
N GLU A 305 19.08 17.25 6.11
CA GLU A 305 19.39 17.71 4.76
C GLU A 305 20.43 16.75 4.17
N MET A 306 20.22 16.33 2.93
CA MET A 306 21.14 15.46 2.22
C MET A 306 22.40 16.26 1.86
N ASP A 307 23.36 16.29 2.78
CA ASP A 307 24.68 16.88 2.57
C ASP A 307 25.65 15.81 2.04
N ILE A 308 25.33 15.26 0.87
CA ILE A 308 26.19 14.31 0.18
C ILE A 308 26.73 14.98 -1.07
N ASP A 309 28.04 15.17 -1.09
CA ASP A 309 28.74 15.79 -2.20
C ASP A 309 28.86 14.80 -3.37
N TYR A 310 28.00 14.96 -4.36
CA TYR A 310 28.05 14.21 -5.60
C TYR A 310 28.93 14.96 -6.62
N GLN A 311 30.00 14.30 -7.03
CA GLN A 311 30.93 14.85 -8.01
C GLN A 311 30.57 14.36 -9.43
N PRO A 312 30.55 15.26 -10.43
CA PRO A 312 30.33 14.86 -11.81
C PRO A 312 31.52 14.06 -12.35
N ASP A 313 31.22 12.91 -12.93
CA ASP A 313 32.18 12.07 -13.66
C ASP A 313 32.10 12.40 -15.16
N PRO A 314 33.11 13.09 -15.73
CA PRO A 314 33.07 13.54 -17.12
C PRO A 314 33.14 12.39 -18.14
N GLU A 315 33.62 11.20 -17.76
CA GLU A 315 33.72 10.06 -18.67
C GLU A 315 32.37 9.37 -18.85
N THR A 316 31.58 9.29 -17.78
CA THR A 316 30.30 8.57 -17.78
C THR A 316 29.07 9.48 -17.81
N GLY A 317 29.25 10.77 -17.51
CA GLY A 317 28.15 11.73 -17.34
C GLY A 317 27.32 11.49 -16.07
N LEU A 318 27.78 10.62 -15.16
CA LEU A 318 27.12 10.31 -13.90
C LEU A 318 27.56 11.27 -12.79
N LEU A 319 26.70 11.46 -11.82
CA LEU A 319 27.03 12.02 -10.52
C LEU A 319 27.44 10.89 -9.58
N ARG A 320 28.61 10.97 -8.93
CA ARG A 320 29.14 9.90 -8.07
C ARG A 320 29.45 10.37 -6.65
N GLN A 321 29.30 9.45 -5.70
CA GLN A 321 29.73 9.64 -4.31
C GLN A 321 30.14 8.29 -3.70
N GLN A 322 30.97 8.33 -2.66
CA GLN A 322 31.30 7.17 -1.82
C GLN A 322 31.23 7.48 -0.33
N ALA A 323 30.79 8.69 0.04
CA ALA A 323 30.73 9.15 1.42
C ALA A 323 29.69 8.41 2.26
N SER A 324 28.57 7.99 1.66
CA SER A 324 27.51 7.27 2.35
C SER A 324 27.10 6.00 1.61
N PRO A 325 27.17 4.81 2.26
CA PRO A 325 26.66 3.56 1.67
C PRO A 325 25.13 3.51 1.59
N HIS A 326 24.41 4.41 2.28
CA HIS A 326 22.95 4.44 2.27
C HIS A 326 22.35 5.17 1.07
N PHE A 327 23.16 5.90 0.31
CA PHE A 327 22.72 6.66 -0.85
C PHE A 327 23.33 6.10 -2.13
N PRO A 328 22.77 6.40 -3.31
CA PRO A 328 23.30 5.88 -4.57
C PRO A 328 24.78 6.20 -4.73
N TYR A 329 25.59 5.24 -5.17
CA TYR A 329 26.98 5.53 -5.51
C TYR A 329 27.11 6.25 -6.85
N ALA A 330 26.10 6.10 -7.71
CA ALA A 330 25.99 6.81 -8.97
C ALA A 330 24.53 7.12 -9.32
N THR A 331 24.29 8.26 -9.96
CA THR A 331 22.97 8.69 -10.46
C THR A 331 23.14 9.62 -11.66
N TRP A 332 22.14 9.75 -12.55
CA TRP A 332 22.20 10.79 -13.59
C TRP A 332 21.74 12.15 -13.07
N SER A 333 20.86 12.16 -12.07
CA SER A 333 20.35 13.39 -11.46
C SER A 333 20.00 13.20 -9.99
N LEU A 334 20.16 14.26 -9.18
CA LEU A 334 19.68 14.29 -7.80
C LEU A 334 18.16 14.46 -7.71
N GLY A 335 17.52 14.86 -8.81
CA GLY A 335 16.07 15.05 -8.93
C GLY A 335 15.32 13.84 -9.48
N GLU A 336 15.94 12.66 -9.55
CA GLU A 336 15.30 11.46 -10.11
C GLU A 336 14.06 11.02 -9.29
N ASP A 337 12.90 11.08 -9.96
CA ASP A 337 11.60 10.58 -9.47
C ASP A 337 11.27 9.27 -10.19
N LEU A 338 11.64 8.15 -9.57
CA LEU A 338 11.41 6.80 -10.11
C LEU A 338 9.96 6.35 -9.93
N GLU A 339 9.34 6.78 -8.83
CA GLU A 339 8.01 6.36 -8.45
C GLU A 339 7.20 7.60 -8.02
N PRO A 340 6.43 8.20 -8.95
CA PRO A 340 5.77 9.49 -8.71
C PRO A 340 4.70 9.43 -7.61
N THR A 341 4.40 8.23 -7.10
CA THR A 341 3.53 8.03 -5.95
C THR A 341 4.19 8.27 -4.60
N PHE A 342 5.52 8.34 -4.57
CA PHE A 342 6.28 8.73 -3.42
C PHE A 342 6.41 10.24 -3.47
N TYR A 343 5.41 10.97 -2.97
CA TYR A 343 5.42 12.44 -2.97
C TYR A 343 5.23 13.02 -1.57
N THR A 344 5.11 12.17 -0.55
CA THR A 344 4.97 12.63 0.84
C THR A 344 6.33 13.02 1.38
N LYS A 345 6.58 14.33 1.42
CA LYS A 345 7.64 14.90 2.26
C LYS A 345 7.20 14.82 3.73
N THR A 346 8.15 14.54 4.62
CA THR A 346 7.90 14.33 6.07
C THR A 346 6.74 13.38 6.44
N PRO A 347 6.80 12.08 6.09
CA PRO A 347 5.75 11.12 6.46
C PRO A 347 5.51 11.04 7.98
N VAL A 348 4.23 11.08 8.38
CA VAL A 348 3.82 10.99 9.81
C VAL A 348 4.23 9.69 10.50
N THR A 349 4.66 8.70 9.72
CA THR A 349 5.11 7.38 10.18
C THR A 349 6.60 7.28 10.41
N SER A 350 7.38 8.28 10.00
CA SER A 350 8.84 8.26 10.16
C SER A 350 9.29 8.07 11.61
N PRO A 351 8.67 8.72 12.63
CA PRO A 351 9.06 8.49 14.03
C PRO A 351 8.83 7.05 14.49
N GLU A 352 7.65 6.47 14.18
CA GLU A 352 7.31 5.09 14.57
C GLU A 352 8.25 4.08 13.89
N MET A 353 8.52 4.24 12.58
CA MET A 353 9.44 3.37 11.86
C MET A 353 10.89 3.51 12.34
N THR A 354 11.35 4.73 12.64
CA THR A 354 12.70 4.97 13.18
C THR A 354 12.87 4.27 14.52
N GLY A 355 11.86 4.35 15.40
CA GLY A 355 11.86 3.64 16.67
C GLY A 355 11.90 2.12 16.51
N LEU A 356 11.13 1.56 15.57
CA LEU A 356 11.15 0.12 15.29
C LEU A 356 12.50 -0.35 14.76
N ILE A 357 13.11 0.39 13.83
CA ILE A 357 14.43 0.05 13.29
C ILE A 357 15.50 0.15 14.39
N ALA A 358 15.44 1.17 15.24
CA ALA A 358 16.37 1.30 16.37
C ALA A 358 16.23 0.14 17.38
N ALA A 359 15.00 -0.34 17.62
CA ALA A 359 14.72 -1.40 18.59
C ALA A 359 15.01 -2.82 18.06
N HIS A 360 14.79 -3.08 16.76
CA HIS A 360 14.79 -4.43 16.20
C HIS A 360 15.82 -4.63 15.07
N GLY A 361 16.54 -3.57 14.70
CA GLY A 361 17.55 -3.56 13.65
C GLY A 361 16.97 -3.33 12.26
N GLY A 362 17.87 -3.28 11.28
CA GLY A 362 17.58 -2.86 9.92
C GLY A 362 18.12 -1.46 9.65
N THR A 363 17.69 -0.85 8.55
CA THR A 363 18.15 0.49 8.15
C THR A 363 17.29 1.07 7.01
N GLY A 364 17.76 2.13 6.34
CA GLY A 364 17.23 2.63 5.09
C GLY A 364 18.29 2.70 3.98
N ILE A 365 17.87 2.61 2.73
CA ILE A 365 18.71 2.81 1.56
C ILE A 365 17.95 3.57 0.48
N VAL A 366 18.65 4.46 -0.22
CA VAL A 366 18.17 5.23 -1.36
C VAL A 366 18.78 4.67 -2.63
N VAL A 367 17.97 4.47 -3.66
CA VAL A 367 18.39 3.96 -4.98
C VAL A 367 18.21 5.02 -6.06
N SER A 368 19.03 4.94 -7.11
CA SER A 368 18.88 5.74 -8.33
C SER A 368 18.31 4.92 -9.48
N LEU A 369 17.88 5.59 -10.55
CA LEU A 369 17.47 4.93 -11.79
C LEU A 369 18.65 4.17 -12.40
N TYR A 370 19.86 4.72 -12.31
CA TYR A 370 21.09 4.09 -12.79
C TYR A 370 21.34 2.73 -12.11
N GLU A 371 21.23 2.69 -10.78
CA GLU A 371 21.38 1.44 -10.02
C GLU A 371 20.28 0.45 -10.36
N CYS A 372 19.03 0.92 -10.47
CA CYS A 372 17.89 0.07 -10.84
C CYS A 372 18.06 -0.55 -12.23
N LEU A 373 18.53 0.22 -13.22
CA LEU A 373 18.80 -0.27 -14.57
C LEU A 373 19.98 -1.24 -14.60
N THR A 374 21.05 -0.95 -13.85
CA THR A 374 22.21 -1.83 -13.73
C THR A 374 21.84 -3.20 -13.14
N ARG A 375 20.89 -3.23 -12.19
CA ARG A 375 20.39 -4.45 -11.54
C ARG A 375 19.19 -5.07 -12.23
N TYR A 376 18.69 -4.49 -13.32
CA TYR A 376 17.40 -4.88 -13.88
C TYR A 376 17.37 -6.34 -14.35
N SER A 377 18.44 -6.80 -15.01
CA SER A 377 18.54 -8.21 -15.45
C SER A 377 18.54 -9.19 -14.28
N LEU A 378 19.26 -8.86 -13.19
CA LEU A 378 19.25 -9.65 -11.96
C LEU A 378 17.86 -9.67 -11.33
N ALA A 379 17.18 -8.52 -11.23
CA ALA A 379 15.82 -8.45 -10.71
C ALA A 379 14.84 -9.29 -11.54
N ARG A 380 14.96 -9.26 -12.88
CA ARG A 380 14.19 -10.13 -13.77
C ARG A 380 14.46 -11.60 -13.53
N GLN A 381 15.72 -11.98 -13.36
CA GLN A 381 16.12 -13.37 -13.10
C GLN A 381 15.55 -13.87 -11.77
N MET A 382 15.67 -13.09 -10.70
CA MET A 382 15.14 -13.44 -9.38
C MET A 382 13.62 -13.66 -9.40
N LEU A 383 12.89 -12.91 -10.22
CA LEU A 383 11.42 -12.98 -10.30
C LEU A 383 10.89 -13.98 -11.34
N ALA A 384 11.76 -14.62 -12.14
CA ALA A 384 11.35 -15.39 -13.31
C ALA A 384 10.39 -16.56 -12.99
N LEU A 385 10.45 -17.10 -11.77
CA LEU A 385 9.60 -18.21 -11.33
C LEU A 385 8.49 -17.78 -10.37
N SER A 386 8.36 -16.48 -10.08
CA SER A 386 7.46 -15.99 -9.04
C SER A 386 6.10 -15.51 -9.55
N GLY A 387 5.84 -15.68 -10.86
CA GLY A 387 4.68 -15.12 -11.54
C GLY A 387 4.67 -13.58 -11.62
N CYS A 388 5.70 -12.90 -11.11
CA CYS A 388 5.87 -11.45 -11.15
C CYS A 388 6.89 -11.07 -12.22
N GLU A 389 6.60 -11.38 -13.48
CA GLU A 389 7.51 -11.13 -14.58
C GLU A 389 7.64 -9.63 -14.91
N LEU A 390 8.86 -9.12 -14.80
CA LEU A 390 9.22 -7.78 -15.25
C LEU A 390 9.43 -7.77 -16.78
N PRO A 391 9.01 -6.69 -17.49
CA PRO A 391 9.13 -6.60 -18.94
C PRO A 391 10.59 -6.68 -19.40
N ALA A 392 10.81 -7.15 -20.63
CA ALA A 392 12.15 -7.22 -21.19
C ALA A 392 12.76 -5.83 -21.41
N ASP A 393 11.95 -4.86 -21.82
CA ASP A 393 12.33 -3.47 -21.96
C ASP A 393 11.93 -2.69 -20.69
N PRO A 394 12.88 -2.21 -19.86
CA PRO A 394 12.55 -1.45 -18.65
C PRO A 394 11.76 -0.17 -18.94
N ARG A 395 11.84 0.39 -20.16
CA ARG A 395 11.09 1.60 -20.55
C ARG A 395 9.59 1.37 -20.62
N THR A 396 9.13 0.12 -20.62
CA THR A 396 7.70 -0.20 -20.59
C THR A 396 7.18 -0.42 -19.16
N LEU A 397 8.02 -0.27 -18.12
CA LEU A 397 7.62 -0.38 -16.72
C LEU A 397 7.20 1.00 -16.17
N ALA A 398 5.96 1.11 -15.69
CA ALA A 398 5.40 2.36 -15.19
C ALA A 398 5.43 2.49 -13.65
N GLU A 399 5.58 1.38 -12.91
CA GLU A 399 5.78 1.38 -11.46
C GLU A 399 7.05 0.61 -11.10
N TRP A 400 7.98 1.33 -10.48
CA TRP A 400 9.35 0.86 -10.24
C TRP A 400 9.54 0.27 -8.85
N SER A 401 8.50 0.28 -8.00
CA SER A 401 8.59 -0.11 -6.58
C SER A 401 9.21 -1.51 -6.36
N LEU A 402 8.87 -2.52 -7.17
CA LEU A 402 9.45 -3.86 -7.06
C LEU A 402 10.94 -3.88 -7.46
N VAL A 403 11.31 -3.18 -8.54
CA VAL A 403 12.70 -3.06 -8.98
C VAL A 403 13.52 -2.30 -7.93
N MET A 404 12.95 -1.24 -7.38
CA MET A 404 13.57 -0.45 -6.33
C MET A 404 13.89 -1.31 -5.11
N VAL A 405 12.93 -2.08 -4.58
CA VAL A 405 13.19 -2.89 -3.38
C VAL A 405 14.21 -4.00 -3.61
N LEU A 406 14.21 -4.66 -4.79
CA LEU A 406 15.22 -5.64 -5.14
C LEU A 406 16.61 -4.99 -5.28
N THR A 407 16.68 -3.84 -5.95
CA THR A 407 17.91 -3.04 -6.08
C THR A 407 18.43 -2.61 -4.71
N GLY A 408 17.56 -2.05 -3.86
CA GLY A 408 17.91 -1.62 -2.51
C GLY A 408 18.38 -2.77 -1.63
N MET A 409 17.74 -3.94 -1.72
CA MET A 409 18.16 -5.14 -1.01
C MET A 409 19.56 -5.61 -1.47
N THR A 410 19.79 -5.73 -2.79
CA THR A 410 21.11 -6.15 -3.31
C THR A 410 22.21 -5.14 -2.99
N ASN A 411 21.93 -3.84 -3.11
CA ASN A 411 22.87 -2.79 -2.73
C ASN A 411 23.15 -2.80 -1.22
N ALA A 412 22.15 -3.00 -0.37
CA ALA A 412 22.34 -3.09 1.07
C ALA A 412 23.20 -4.31 1.46
N ALA A 413 23.03 -5.45 0.78
CA ALA A 413 23.85 -6.64 0.96
C ALA A 413 25.30 -6.37 0.51
N ASP A 414 25.51 -5.85 -0.70
CA ASP A 414 26.85 -5.58 -1.24
C ASP A 414 27.62 -4.52 -0.44
N ARG A 415 26.90 -3.61 0.23
CA ARG A 415 27.46 -2.55 1.08
C ARG A 415 27.51 -2.95 2.56
N ALA A 416 27.29 -4.23 2.90
CA ALA A 416 27.34 -4.77 4.26
C ALA A 416 26.39 -4.08 5.27
N LEU A 417 25.30 -3.45 4.81
CA LEU A 417 24.35 -2.73 5.65
C LEU A 417 23.40 -3.66 6.43
N ILE A 418 23.31 -4.92 6.00
CA ILE A 418 22.32 -5.90 6.47
C ILE A 418 22.97 -7.26 6.81
N ASP A 419 24.26 -7.28 7.13
CA ASP A 419 25.03 -8.49 7.44
C ASP A 419 24.55 -9.26 8.65
N GLN A 420 23.91 -8.57 9.58
CA GLN A 420 23.29 -9.16 10.76
C GLN A 420 22.03 -9.99 10.45
N PHE A 421 21.56 -10.00 9.20
CA PHE A 421 20.40 -10.77 8.74
C PHE A 421 20.81 -11.85 7.74
N ASN A 422 20.18 -13.02 7.85
CA ASN A 422 20.41 -14.18 6.98
C ASN A 422 19.21 -14.51 6.07
N GLU A 423 18.08 -13.80 6.24
CA GLU A 423 16.90 -13.91 5.37
C GLU A 423 16.31 -12.51 5.13
N VAL A 424 15.97 -12.22 3.87
CA VAL A 424 15.31 -10.97 3.47
C VAL A 424 13.98 -11.27 2.81
N VAL A 425 12.90 -10.75 3.39
CA VAL A 425 11.54 -10.80 2.86
C VAL A 425 11.27 -9.50 2.11
N VAL A 426 11.24 -9.61 0.78
CA VAL A 426 10.92 -8.54 -0.15
C VAL A 426 9.40 -8.44 -0.28
N HIS A 427 8.84 -7.27 0.03
CA HIS A 427 7.42 -7.02 -0.17
C HIS A 427 7.13 -6.66 -1.63
N GLY A 428 6.42 -7.52 -2.35
CA GLY A 428 5.89 -7.23 -3.69
C GLY A 428 4.82 -6.16 -3.61
N SER A 429 5.15 -4.91 -4.01
CA SER A 429 4.34 -3.74 -3.66
C SER A 429 3.55 -3.07 -4.79
N GLY A 430 3.93 -3.33 -6.04
CA GLY A 430 3.21 -2.90 -7.23
C GLY A 430 4.01 -3.18 -8.51
N MET A 431 3.30 -3.48 -9.61
CA MET A 431 3.87 -3.64 -10.94
C MET A 431 2.84 -3.30 -12.02
N TYR A 432 3.10 -2.24 -12.77
CA TYR A 432 2.28 -1.86 -13.93
C TYR A 432 3.13 -1.67 -15.19
N PRO A 433 2.71 -2.21 -16.34
CA PRO A 433 3.23 -1.78 -17.62
C PRO A 433 2.68 -0.39 -18.01
N HIS A 434 3.43 0.37 -18.81
CA HIS A 434 3.02 1.68 -19.35
C HIS A 434 1.80 1.61 -20.25
N HIS A 435 1.61 0.49 -20.95
CA HIS A 435 0.47 0.25 -21.82
C HIS A 435 -0.35 -0.90 -21.25
N SER A 436 -1.50 -0.56 -20.69
CA SER A 436 -2.54 -1.53 -20.36
C SER A 436 -3.71 -1.26 -21.30
N GLU A 437 -4.21 -2.31 -21.97
CA GLU A 437 -5.45 -2.24 -22.75
C GLU A 437 -6.65 -1.79 -21.90
N HIS A 438 -6.53 -1.93 -20.57
CA HIS A 438 -7.51 -1.50 -19.60
C HIS A 438 -7.27 -0.09 -19.06
N ALA A 439 -6.33 0.71 -19.59
CA ALA A 439 -6.12 2.07 -19.12
C ALA A 439 -7.37 2.96 -19.33
N VAL A 440 -7.65 3.86 -18.40
CA VAL A 440 -8.73 4.85 -18.56
C VAL A 440 -8.32 5.92 -19.57
N SER A 441 -9.28 6.37 -20.38
CA SER A 441 -9.10 7.49 -21.30
C SER A 441 -9.31 8.84 -20.61
N ARG A 442 -8.82 9.93 -21.20
CA ARG A 442 -9.05 11.30 -20.70
C ARG A 442 -10.55 11.63 -20.57
N ALA A 443 -11.39 11.11 -21.47
CA ALA A 443 -12.85 11.27 -21.42
C ALA A 443 -13.52 10.54 -20.23
N GLN A 444 -12.78 9.70 -19.51
CA GLN A 444 -13.24 9.02 -18.29
C GLN A 444 -12.72 9.67 -17.01
N THR A 445 -12.02 10.80 -17.13
CA THR A 445 -11.50 11.60 -16.03
C THR A 445 -12.11 13.00 -16.05
N VAL A 446 -12.11 13.67 -14.91
CA VAL A 446 -12.57 15.06 -14.76
C VAL A 446 -11.41 15.90 -14.24
N GLU A 447 -10.92 16.82 -15.06
CA GLU A 447 -9.91 17.78 -14.64
C GLU A 447 -10.52 18.79 -13.67
N VAL A 448 -9.84 19.02 -12.55
CA VAL A 448 -10.26 19.97 -11.52
C VAL A 448 -9.07 20.86 -11.13
N GLY A 449 -9.30 22.17 -11.02
CA GLY A 449 -8.28 23.13 -10.60
C GLY A 449 -8.51 23.69 -9.20
N CYS A 450 -9.75 23.63 -8.70
CA CYS A 450 -10.13 24.22 -7.42
C CYS A 450 -11.27 23.46 -6.72
N LEU A 451 -11.62 23.90 -5.51
CA LEU A 451 -12.68 23.32 -4.69
C LEU A 451 -14.05 23.37 -5.40
N ALA A 452 -14.34 24.47 -6.09
CA ALA A 452 -15.61 24.64 -6.80
C ALA A 452 -15.79 23.62 -7.93
N ASP A 453 -14.71 23.28 -8.64
CA ASP A 453 -14.75 22.25 -9.68
C ASP A 453 -15.06 20.88 -9.08
N MET A 454 -14.45 20.55 -7.94
CA MET A 454 -14.68 19.29 -7.24
C MET A 454 -16.12 19.16 -6.74
N LEU A 455 -16.67 20.21 -6.13
CA LEU A 455 -18.06 20.23 -5.64
C LEU A 455 -19.07 20.13 -6.80
N ARG A 456 -18.73 20.65 -7.98
CA ARG A 456 -19.55 20.52 -9.20
C ARG A 456 -19.48 19.11 -9.78
N ALA A 457 -18.28 18.52 -9.79
CA ALA A 457 -18.02 17.22 -10.39
C ALA A 457 -18.57 16.05 -9.58
N VAL A 458 -18.78 16.22 -8.26
CA VAL A 458 -19.29 15.17 -7.38
C VAL A 458 -20.78 15.36 -7.11
N PRO A 459 -21.67 14.47 -7.58
CA PRO A 459 -23.10 14.61 -7.36
C PRO A 459 -23.48 14.55 -5.87
N GLY A 460 -24.38 15.43 -5.43
CA GLY A 460 -24.89 15.47 -4.05
C GLY A 460 -23.99 16.24 -3.06
N THR A 461 -22.92 16.89 -3.53
CA THR A 461 -22.07 17.77 -2.70
C THR A 461 -22.30 19.27 -2.93
N GLN A 462 -23.25 19.64 -3.78
CA GLN A 462 -23.60 21.04 -4.04
C GLN A 462 -24.45 21.62 -2.90
N GLU A 463 -24.15 22.86 -2.48
CA GLU A 463 -25.03 23.61 -1.59
C GLU A 463 -26.38 23.83 -2.29
N HIS A 464 -27.47 23.37 -1.66
CA HIS A 464 -28.81 23.80 -2.06
C HIS A 464 -28.99 25.28 -1.66
N GLY A 465 -28.61 26.18 -2.55
CA GLY A 465 -29.08 27.56 -2.62
C GLY A 465 -28.55 28.55 -1.57
N ARG A 466 -27.74 29.50 -2.04
CA ARG A 466 -28.18 30.90 -2.00
C ARG A 466 -28.48 31.31 -3.45
N ILE A 467 -29.75 31.23 -3.82
CA ILE A 467 -30.32 32.00 -4.94
C ILE A 467 -30.69 33.37 -4.37
#